data_AF-W1W902-F1
#
_entry.id   AF-W1W902-F1
#
_cell.length_a   1.000
_cell.length_b   1.000
_cell.length_c   1.000
_cell.angle_alpha   90.00
_cell.angle_beta   90.00
_cell.angle_gamma   90.00
#
_symmetry.space_group_name_H-M   'P 1'
#
loop_
_entity.id
_entity.type
_entity.pdbx_description
1 polymer ?
#
loop_
_entity_poly.entity_id
_entity_poly.type
_entity_poly.pdbx_seq_one_letter_code
_entity_poly.pdbx_strand_id
1 'polypeptide(L)'
;LLFLLVIFLSPLAGMVPGYAAAGALIYVGVLMTSSLARVNWQDLTESVPAFITAVMMPFSFSITEGIALGFISYCVMKIGTGRLRDLSPCVIIVALLFILKIVFIDAH
;
A
#
# COMPACT_ATOMS: atom_id res chain seq x y z
N LEU A 1 -21.47 11.83 11.41
CA LEU A 1 -21.68 11.90 12.89
C LEU A 1 -20.37 11.84 13.67
N LEU A 2 -19.56 10.78 13.58
CA LEU A 2 -18.28 10.67 14.30
C LEU A 2 -17.29 11.81 13.96
N PHE A 3 -17.20 12.22 12.69
CA PHE A 3 -16.36 13.35 12.27
C PHE A 3 -16.73 14.68 12.96
N LEU A 4 -18.04 14.97 13.11
CA LEU A 4 -18.53 16.18 13.79
C LEU A 4 -18.22 16.15 15.29
N LEU A 5 -18.29 14.98 15.93
CA LEU A 5 -17.97 14.77 17.34
C LEU A 5 -16.46 14.96 17.62
N VAL A 6 -15.61 14.50 16.71
CA VAL A 6 -14.15 14.66 16.79
C VAL A 6 -13.70 16.12 16.70
N ILE A 7 -14.42 17.00 15.99
CA ILE A 7 -14.08 18.43 15.94
C ILE A 7 -14.09 19.05 17.35
N PHE A 8 -15.08 18.72 18.18
CA PHE A 8 -15.16 19.17 19.58
C PHE A 8 -14.14 18.48 20.51
N LEU A 9 -13.72 17.25 20.18
CA LEU A 9 -12.74 16.47 20.93
C LEU A 9 -11.29 16.72 20.47
N SER A 10 -11.08 17.43 19.36
CA SER A 10 -9.77 17.75 18.81
C SER A 10 -8.81 18.46 19.78
N PRO A 11 -9.25 19.40 20.66
CA PRO A 11 -8.31 20.01 21.63
C PRO A 11 -7.84 19.01 22.70
N LEU A 12 -8.62 17.97 23.02
CA LEU A 12 -8.19 16.91 23.94
C LEU A 12 -7.11 16.01 23.31
N ALA A 13 -7.16 15.79 22.00
CA ALA A 13 -6.11 15.05 21.30
C ALA A 13 -4.76 15.79 21.31
N GLY A 14 -4.79 17.13 21.28
CA GLY A 14 -3.59 17.96 21.39
C GLY A 14 -2.93 17.99 22.77
N MET A 15 -3.64 17.56 23.83
CA MET A 15 -3.09 17.42 25.18
C MET A 15 -2.28 16.13 25.36
N VAL A 16 -2.39 15.17 24.43
CA VAL A 16 -1.65 13.91 24.49
C VAL A 16 -0.19 14.17 24.13
N PRO A 17 0.77 13.83 25.00
CA PRO A 17 2.18 14.00 24.68
C PRO A 17 2.59 13.16 23.46
N GLY A 18 3.38 13.73 22.56
CA GLY A 18 3.80 13.06 21.32
C GLY A 18 4.53 11.73 21.54
N TYR A 19 5.20 11.56 22.70
CA TYR A 19 5.86 10.29 23.05
C TYR A 19 4.86 9.14 23.28
N ALA A 20 3.65 9.43 23.76
CA ALA A 20 2.60 8.42 23.95
C ALA A 20 1.99 8.00 22.60
N ALA A 21 1.84 8.96 21.68
CA ALA A 21 1.37 8.70 20.32
C ALA A 21 2.37 7.84 19.51
N ALA A 22 3.67 8.08 19.67
CA ALA A 22 4.71 7.30 19.00
C ALA A 22 4.63 5.79 19.33
N GLY A 23 4.48 5.45 20.62
CA GLY A 23 4.33 4.06 21.06
C GLY A 23 3.08 3.39 20.48
N ALA A 24 1.95 4.12 20.46
CA ALA A 24 0.72 3.64 19.83
C ALA A 24 0.88 3.40 18.32
N LEU A 25 1.54 4.30 17.58
CA LEU A 25 1.78 4.15 16.14
C LEU A 25 2.69 2.96 15.82
N ILE A 26 3.71 2.70 16.63
CA ILE A 26 4.57 1.52 16.47
C ILE A 26 3.74 0.23 16.61
N TYR A 27 2.91 0.15 17.66
CA TYR A 27 2.05 -1.02 17.88
C TYR A 27 1.06 -1.24 16.73
N VAL A 28 0.42 -0.16 16.25
CA VAL A 28 -0.45 -0.21 15.07
C VAL A 28 0.32 -0.67 13.83
N GLY A 29 1.54 -0.19 13.62
CA GLY A 29 2.41 -0.64 12.54
C GLY A 29 2.64 -2.15 12.57
N VAL A 30 2.98 -2.71 13.74
CA VAL A 30 3.15 -4.16 13.94
C VAL A 30 1.86 -4.92 13.61
N LEU A 31 0.71 -4.41 14.06
CA LEU A 31 -0.58 -4.99 13.74
C LEU A 31 -0.86 -4.96 12.22
N MET A 32 -0.50 -3.90 11.51
CA MET A 32 -0.69 -3.81 10.06
C MET A 32 0.24 -4.77 9.31
N THR A 33 1.49 -4.96 9.76
CA THR A 33 2.43 -5.93 9.17
C THR A 33 1.92 -7.36 9.23
N SER A 34 1.05 -7.71 10.20
CA SER A 34 0.39 -9.03 10.24
C SER A 34 -0.38 -9.36 8.96
N SER A 35 -0.82 -8.35 8.20
CA SER A 35 -1.47 -8.54 6.90
C SER A 35 -0.54 -9.17 5.87
N LEU A 36 0.77 -8.95 5.98
CA LEU A 36 1.78 -9.54 5.11
C LEU A 36 1.89 -11.05 5.31
N ALA A 37 1.57 -11.54 6.51
CA ALA A 37 1.54 -12.98 6.79
C ALA A 37 0.36 -13.70 6.10
N ARG A 38 -0.68 -12.96 5.66
CA ARG A 38 -1.81 -13.52 4.91
C ARG A 38 -1.54 -13.67 3.40
N VAL A 39 -0.41 -13.17 2.91
CA VAL A 39 -0.01 -13.31 1.50
C VAL A 39 0.34 -14.77 1.22
N ASN A 40 -0.07 -15.30 0.07
CA ASN A 40 0.31 -16.65 -0.34
C ASN A 40 1.76 -16.69 -0.82
N TRP A 41 2.68 -16.95 0.10
CA TRP A 41 4.12 -16.96 -0.18
C TRP A 41 4.57 -18.08 -1.14
N GLN A 42 3.75 -19.11 -1.36
CA GLN A 42 4.05 -20.20 -2.29
C GLN A 42 3.81 -19.80 -3.76
N ASP A 43 2.98 -18.80 -4.01
CA ASP A 43 2.72 -18.31 -5.36
C ASP A 43 3.60 -17.09 -5.68
N LEU A 44 4.61 -17.30 -6.53
CA LEU A 44 5.55 -16.25 -6.91
C LEU A 44 4.85 -15.03 -7.54
N THR A 45 3.68 -15.24 -8.15
CA THR A 45 2.88 -14.15 -8.75
C THR A 45 2.24 -13.23 -7.73
N GLU A 46 2.17 -13.64 -6.46
CA GLU A 46 1.66 -12.83 -5.34
C GLU A 46 2.79 -12.41 -4.39
N SER A 47 3.75 -13.30 -4.13
CA SER A 47 4.89 -13.06 -3.24
C SER A 47 5.80 -11.93 -3.73
N VAL A 48 6.15 -11.92 -5.02
CA VAL A 48 7.09 -10.93 -5.57
C VAL A 48 6.49 -9.52 -5.55
N PRO A 49 5.25 -9.30 -6.02
CA PRO A 49 4.61 -7.98 -5.92
C PRO A 49 4.44 -7.51 -4.48
N ALA A 50 4.04 -8.39 -3.57
CA ALA A 50 3.90 -8.05 -2.15
C ALA A 50 5.24 -7.62 -1.52
N PHE A 51 6.32 -8.33 -1.84
CA PHE A 51 7.66 -7.97 -1.39
C PHE A 51 8.12 -6.62 -1.95
N ILE A 52 7.97 -6.40 -3.26
CA ILE A 52 8.33 -5.14 -3.91
C ILE A 52 7.55 -3.99 -3.27
N THR A 53 6.24 -4.16 -3.07
CA THR A 53 5.40 -3.14 -2.43
C THR A 53 5.90 -2.79 -1.03
N ALA A 54 6.13 -3.80 -0.20
CA ALA A 54 6.53 -3.62 1.19
C ALA A 54 7.91 -2.95 1.34
N VAL A 55 8.83 -3.19 0.41
CA VAL A 55 10.19 -2.61 0.43
C VAL A 55 10.23 -1.24 -0.26
N MET A 56 9.48 -1.04 -1.34
CA MET A 56 9.49 0.23 -2.08
C MET A 56 8.78 1.34 -1.33
N MET A 57 7.75 1.06 -0.52
CA MET A 57 7.09 2.10 0.28
C MET A 57 8.05 2.87 1.22
N PRO A 58 8.85 2.22 2.09
CA PRO A 58 9.82 2.93 2.92
C PRO A 58 10.98 3.49 2.11
N PHE A 59 11.37 2.85 0.99
CA PHE A 59 12.51 3.28 0.19
C PHE A 59 12.22 4.54 -0.65
N SER A 60 11.03 4.64 -1.25
CA SER A 60 10.57 5.85 -1.97
C SER A 60 10.05 6.96 -1.05
N PHE A 61 10.01 6.74 0.28
CA PHE A 61 9.37 7.63 1.25
C PHE A 61 7.92 8.03 0.86
N SER A 62 7.28 7.21 0.02
CA SER A 62 5.99 7.48 -0.60
C SER A 62 5.19 6.19 -0.68
N ILE A 63 4.08 6.15 0.07
CA ILE A 63 3.15 5.02 0.06
C ILE A 63 2.60 4.83 -1.36
N THR A 64 2.29 5.93 -2.05
CA THR A 64 1.71 5.90 -3.41
C THR A 64 2.64 5.23 -4.41
N GLU A 65 3.94 5.53 -4.39
CA GLU A 65 4.90 4.93 -5.33
C GLU A 65 5.16 3.46 -5.03
N GLY A 66 5.28 3.10 -3.75
CA GLY A 66 5.43 1.70 -3.36
C GLY A 66 4.23 0.85 -3.81
N ILE A 67 3.01 1.36 -3.62
CA ILE A 67 1.78 0.69 -4.12
C ILE A 67 1.78 0.61 -5.64
N ALA A 68 2.14 1.69 -6.34
CA ALA A 68 2.17 1.72 -7.81
C ALA A 68 3.08 0.62 -8.37
N LEU A 69 4.33 0.55 -7.91
CA LEU A 69 5.30 -0.47 -8.33
C LEU A 69 4.84 -1.89 -7.98
N GLY A 70 4.20 -2.04 -6.82
CA GLY A 70 3.54 -3.27 -6.40
C GLY A 70 2.50 -3.79 -7.39
N PHE A 71 1.53 -2.93 -7.74
CA PHE A 71 0.49 -3.26 -8.71
C PHE A 71 1.03 -3.55 -10.10
N ILE A 72 2.02 -2.78 -10.56
CA ILE A 72 2.67 -3.01 -11.85
C ILE A 72 3.35 -4.39 -11.87
N SER A 73 4.13 -4.71 -10.83
CA SER A 73 4.77 -6.02 -10.70
C SER A 73 3.75 -7.16 -10.68
N TYR A 74 2.62 -6.98 -10.00
CA TYR A 74 1.53 -7.96 -9.97
C TYR A 74 0.96 -8.24 -11.36
N CYS A 75 0.67 -7.18 -12.12
CA CYS A 75 0.20 -7.33 -13.50
C CYS A 75 1.25 -8.00 -14.39
N VAL A 76 2.52 -7.59 -14.31
CA VAL A 76 3.61 -8.20 -15.10
C VAL A 76 3.76 -9.68 -14.79
N MET A 77 3.73 -10.07 -13.51
CA MET A 77 3.86 -11.47 -13.10
C MET A 77 2.68 -12.33 -13.56
N LYS A 78 1.45 -11.87 -13.39
CA LYS A 78 0.26 -12.63 -13.82
C LYS A 78 0.13 -12.72 -15.35
N ILE A 79 0.56 -11.69 -16.08
CA ILE A 79 0.64 -11.73 -17.56
C ILE A 79 1.72 -12.73 -17.99
N GLY A 80 2.93 -12.65 -17.41
CA GLY A 80 4.05 -13.52 -17.76
C GLY A 80 3.83 -15.00 -17.44
N THR A 81 3.02 -15.31 -16.43
CA THR A 81 2.66 -16.70 -16.06
C THR A 81 1.39 -17.21 -16.76
N GLY A 82 0.80 -16.43 -17.67
CA GLY A 82 -0.41 -16.81 -18.42
C GLY A 82 -1.69 -16.86 -17.58
N ARG A 83 -1.65 -16.43 -16.31
CA ARG A 83 -2.80 -16.42 -15.39
C ARG A 83 -3.64 -15.15 -15.52
N LEU A 84 -3.98 -14.80 -16.77
CA LEU A 84 -4.76 -13.61 -17.09
C LEU A 84 -6.18 -13.64 -16.49
N ARG A 85 -6.71 -14.84 -16.24
CA ARG A 85 -8.08 -15.04 -15.70
C ARG A 85 -8.22 -14.65 -14.22
N ASP A 86 -7.12 -14.58 -13.48
CA ASP A 86 -7.15 -14.12 -12.08
C ASP A 86 -7.07 -12.60 -11.96
N LEU A 87 -6.78 -11.87 -13.03
CA LEU A 87 -6.85 -10.41 -12.99
C LEU A 87 -8.30 -9.98 -13.12
N SER A 88 -8.82 -9.41 -12.03
CA SER A 88 -10.04 -8.62 -12.15
C SER A 88 -9.78 -7.39 -13.04
N PRO A 89 -10.77 -6.96 -13.85
CA PRO A 89 -10.64 -5.77 -14.71
C PRO A 89 -10.23 -4.51 -13.93
N CYS A 90 -10.65 -4.40 -12.66
CA CYS A 90 -10.29 -3.30 -11.78
C CYS A 90 -8.78 -3.21 -11.53
N VAL A 91 -8.10 -4.34 -11.30
CA VAL A 91 -6.65 -4.37 -11.06
C VAL A 91 -5.88 -3.92 -12.30
N ILE A 92 -6.35 -4.32 -13.49
CA ILE A 92 -5.76 -3.88 -14.76
C ILE A 92 -5.91 -2.38 -14.96
N ILE A 93 -7.11 -1.83 -14.71
CA ILE A 93 -7.37 -0.38 -14.84
C ILE A 93 -6.47 0.41 -13.88
N VAL A 94 -6.37 -0.03 -12.62
CA VAL A 94 -5.54 0.64 -11.61
C VAL A 94 -4.06 0.56 -11.96
N ALA A 95 -3.56 -0.61 -12.40
CA ALA A 95 -2.19 -0.74 -12.84
C ALA A 95 -1.89 0.14 -14.07
N LEU A 96 -2.81 0.24 -15.03
CA LEU A 96 -2.66 1.08 -16.21
C LEU A 96 -2.64 2.57 -15.86
N LEU A 97 -3.47 3.00 -14.90
CA LEU A 97 -3.43 4.36 -14.35
C LEU A 97 -2.10 4.66 -13.65
N PHE A 98 -1.54 3.71 -12.91
CA PHE A 98 -0.22 3.88 -12.26
C PHE A 98 0.92 3.93 -13.27
N ILE A 99 0.87 3.12 -14.33
CA ILE A 99 1.82 3.20 -15.45
C ILE A 99 1.73 4.57 -16.11
N LEU A 100 0.51 5.07 -16.37
CA LEU A 100 0.30 6.40 -16.92
C LEU A 100 0.85 7.48 -15.98
N LYS A 101 0.62 7.40 -14.66
CA LYS A 101 1.20 8.34 -13.67
C LYS A 101 2.72 8.37 -13.77
N ILE A 102 3.37 7.21 -13.76
CA ILE A 102 4.84 7.15 -13.81
C ILE A 102 5.37 7.71 -15.14
N VAL A 103 4.75 7.33 -16.27
CA VAL A 103 5.22 7.76 -17.60
C VAL A 103 4.93 9.24 -17.90
N PHE A 104 3.81 9.79 -17.42
CA PHE A 104 3.45 11.20 -17.71
C PHE A 104 3.92 12.20 -16.65
N ILE A 105 4.01 11.81 -15.37
CA ILE A 105 4.26 12.74 -14.27
C ILE A 105 5.70 12.70 -13.77
N ASP A 106 6.37 11.54 -13.83
CA ASP A 106 7.76 11.42 -13.37
C ASP A 106 8.78 11.56 -14.51
N ALA A 107 8.33 11.51 -15.78
CA ALA A 107 9.17 11.72 -16.97
C ALA A 107 9.21 13.17 -17.47
N HIS A 108 8.47 14.09 -16.84
CA HIS A 108 8.39 15.50 -17.23
C HIS A 108 8.77 16.44 -16.09
#